data_AF-A0AB37MWG9-F1
#
_entry.id   AF-A0AB37MWG9-F1
#
_cell.length_a   1.000
_cell.length_b   1.000
_cell.length_c   1.000
_cell.angle_alpha   90.00
_cell.angle_beta   90.00
_cell.angle_gamma   90.00
#
_symmetry.space_group_name_H-M   'P 1'
#
loop_
_entity.id
_entity.type
_entity.pdbx_description
1 polymer ?
#
loop_
_entity_poly.entity_id
_entity_poly.type
_entity_poly.pdbx_seq_one_letter_code
_entity_poly.pdbx_strand_id
1 'polypeptide(L)'
;MKKLRMTLATSMLLFLTAIVLQSCLDDWDDKYDTLFAVGTVKVIEGKDYYFSLDEGSKLYPSDTTYVHDYAVTDGQRAFIYFRELEEKLPGYEYNAQIKHIENILTKDIYSMPAEKADSIGDDNINATDLWITGEYLNIKYQFYHSNNEDKKHMLNLVINEASTGENDKPDYVNLEFRHNAYNDSQLTLGTGLASFKLDNIAEQLKEKKGLNIRVKSLYDGERFMTIDIKKENN
;
A
#
# COMPACT_ATOMS: atom_id res chain seq x y z
N MET A 1 55.26 67.06 -24.17
CA MET A 1 56.29 66.22 -24.84
C MET A 1 56.78 65.21 -23.81
N LYS A 2 56.77 63.88 -23.90
CA LYS A 2 56.76 62.88 -24.99
C LYS A 2 55.93 61.68 -24.50
N LYS A 3 54.94 61.25 -25.28
CA LYS A 3 54.87 59.98 -26.04
C LYS A 3 54.36 58.75 -25.27
N LEU A 4 53.10 58.45 -25.59
CA LEU A 4 52.36 57.20 -25.57
C LEU A 4 53.16 55.97 -26.03
N ARG A 5 52.92 54.81 -25.38
CA ARG A 5 52.88 53.43 -25.93
C ARG A 5 52.51 52.45 -24.79
N MET A 6 51.25 51.99 -24.68
CA MET A 6 50.68 50.75 -25.25
C MET A 6 51.46 49.47 -24.89
N THR A 7 50.90 48.65 -23.98
CA THR A 7 50.54 47.20 -24.10
C THR A 7 50.27 46.64 -22.69
N LEU A 8 49.04 46.26 -22.33
CA LEU A 8 48.35 44.96 -22.56
C LEU A 8 48.70 43.91 -21.48
N ALA A 9 47.79 43.72 -20.51
CA ALA A 9 47.45 42.45 -19.85
C ALA A 9 46.52 42.74 -18.66
N THR A 10 45.23 42.94 -18.93
CA THR A 10 44.18 42.86 -17.89
C THR A 10 44.05 41.40 -17.47
N SER A 11 44.75 41.02 -16.41
CA SER A 11 44.50 39.79 -15.66
C SER A 11 44.57 40.15 -14.18
N MET A 12 43.44 40.63 -13.64
CA MET A 12 43.26 40.81 -12.21
C MET A 12 42.10 39.93 -11.75
N LEU A 13 42.50 38.70 -11.42
CA LEU A 13 42.07 37.97 -10.22
C LEU A 13 40.56 37.96 -9.93
N LEU A 14 39.82 37.04 -10.56
CA LEU A 14 38.59 36.52 -9.95
C LEU A 14 38.98 35.78 -8.66
N PHE A 15 38.67 36.37 -7.52
CA PHE A 15 38.68 35.72 -6.23
C PHE A 15 37.76 34.49 -6.29
N LEU A 16 38.37 33.31 -6.28
CA LEU A 16 37.73 32.03 -5.97
C LEU A 16 37.13 32.12 -4.57
N THR A 17 35.84 32.49 -4.48
CA THR A 17 35.01 32.13 -3.34
C THR A 17 34.57 30.68 -3.50
N ALA A 18 35.53 29.76 -3.42
CA ALA A 18 35.24 28.38 -3.08
C ALA A 18 35.06 28.35 -1.56
N ILE A 19 33.84 28.66 -1.10
CA ILE A 19 33.38 28.18 0.19
C ILE A 19 33.23 26.68 0.01
N VAL A 20 34.33 25.96 0.24
CA VAL A 20 34.27 24.54 0.59
C VAL A 20 33.54 24.48 1.92
N LEU A 21 32.22 24.33 1.83
CA LEU A 21 31.46 23.70 2.90
C LEU A 21 31.96 22.27 2.95
N GLN A 22 33.01 22.03 3.75
CA GLN A 22 33.21 20.72 4.34
C GLN A 22 32.04 20.54 5.32
N SER A 23 30.90 20.11 4.79
CA SER A 23 29.86 19.52 5.61
C SER A 23 30.47 18.31 6.28
N CYS A 24 30.36 18.28 7.59
CA CYS A 24 30.67 17.15 8.43
C CYS A 24 30.21 15.85 7.75
N LEU A 25 31.12 14.88 7.73
CA LEU A 25 30.80 13.45 7.70
C LEU A 25 29.86 13.20 8.88
N ASP A 26 28.55 13.27 8.64
CA ASP A 26 27.61 12.54 9.46
C ASP A 26 27.55 11.13 8.86
N ASP A 27 27.92 10.14 9.69
CA ASP A 27 27.82 8.70 9.46
C ASP A 27 26.36 8.32 9.13
N TRP A 28 25.94 8.53 7.89
CA TRP A 28 24.60 8.24 7.38
C TRP A 28 24.60 7.26 6.20
N ASP A 29 25.60 6.39 6.07
CA ASP A 29 25.66 5.46 4.93
C ASP A 29 24.62 4.33 5.00
N ASP A 30 24.14 3.94 6.20
CA ASP A 30 23.21 2.80 6.34
C ASP A 30 21.76 3.07 5.89
N LYS A 31 21.39 4.33 5.63
CA LYS A 31 20.01 4.68 5.26
C LYS A 31 19.73 4.61 3.76
N TYR A 32 20.78 4.59 2.92
CA TYR A 32 20.63 4.72 1.46
C TYR A 32 20.39 3.40 0.71
N ASP A 33 20.56 2.24 1.36
CA ASP A 33 20.45 0.92 0.71
C ASP A 33 19.13 0.17 1.00
N THR A 34 18.16 0.81 1.66
CA THR A 34 16.88 0.16 1.96
C THR A 34 15.89 0.36 0.81
N LEU A 35 15.60 -0.73 0.11
CA LEU A 35 14.56 -0.85 -0.90
C LEU A 35 13.19 -1.06 -0.25
N PHE A 36 12.14 -0.71 -0.99
CA PHE A 36 10.75 -0.86 -0.58
C PHE A 36 9.98 -1.61 -1.66
N ALA A 37 9.18 -2.59 -1.23
CA ALA A 37 8.23 -3.29 -2.09
C ALA A 37 6.92 -3.54 -1.34
N VAL A 38 5.87 -3.81 -2.12
CA VAL A 38 4.61 -4.33 -1.59
C VAL A 38 4.44 -5.73 -2.14
N GLY A 39 4.09 -6.67 -1.27
CA GLY A 39 3.96 -8.05 -1.69
C GLY A 39 3.05 -8.87 -0.80
N THR A 40 2.90 -10.12 -1.21
CA THR A 40 2.07 -11.12 -0.55
C THR A 40 2.96 -12.26 -0.04
N VAL A 41 2.83 -12.60 1.24
CA VAL A 41 3.48 -13.77 1.82
C VAL A 41 2.95 -15.03 1.14
N LYS A 42 3.87 -15.87 0.66
CA LYS A 42 3.59 -17.20 0.11
C LYS A 42 4.36 -18.24 0.92
N VAL A 43 3.65 -19.07 1.67
CA VAL A 43 4.23 -20.11 2.53
C VAL A 43 4.67 -21.30 1.67
N ILE A 44 5.90 -21.75 1.89
CA ILE A 44 6.46 -22.95 1.26
C ILE A 44 6.20 -24.15 2.18
N GLU A 45 6.78 -24.12 3.37
CA GLU A 45 6.59 -25.14 4.40
C GLU A 45 6.90 -24.58 5.80
N GLY A 46 6.02 -24.81 6.77
CA GLY A 46 6.22 -24.36 8.15
C GLY A 46 6.40 -22.84 8.25
N LYS A 47 7.61 -22.40 8.61
CA LYS A 47 7.99 -20.98 8.69
C LYS A 47 8.84 -20.51 7.49
N ASP A 48 9.03 -21.35 6.48
CA ASP A 48 9.70 -20.97 5.24
C ASP A 48 8.69 -20.34 4.27
N TYR A 49 9.05 -19.19 3.72
CA TYR A 49 8.16 -18.38 2.88
C TYR A 49 8.97 -17.46 1.98
N TYR A 50 8.29 -16.93 0.96
CA TYR A 50 8.78 -15.84 0.15
C TYR A 50 7.70 -14.78 -0.02
N PHE A 51 8.07 -13.61 -0.55
CA PHE A 51 7.11 -12.59 -0.96
C PHE A 51 6.92 -12.63 -2.48
N SER A 52 5.67 -12.77 -2.92
CA SER A 52 5.28 -12.46 -4.30
C SER A 52 5.00 -10.97 -4.37
N LEU A 53 5.87 -10.21 -5.03
CA LEU A 53 5.79 -8.75 -5.10
C LEU A 53 4.77 -8.30 -6.16
N ASP A 54 4.20 -7.11 -5.95
CA ASP A 54 3.14 -6.56 -6.79
C ASP A 54 3.58 -6.30 -8.24
N GLU A 55 4.87 -6.04 -8.46
CA GLU A 55 5.48 -5.90 -9.79
C GLU A 55 5.79 -7.25 -10.49
N GLY A 56 5.52 -8.38 -9.83
CA GLY A 56 5.62 -9.73 -10.39
C GLY A 56 6.84 -10.55 -9.97
N SER A 57 7.82 -9.92 -9.33
CA SER A 57 9.04 -10.57 -8.83
C SER A 57 8.79 -11.41 -7.57
N LYS A 58 9.68 -12.35 -7.28
CA LYS A 58 9.75 -13.10 -6.02
C LYS A 58 10.94 -12.65 -5.19
N LEU A 59 10.69 -12.40 -3.91
CA LEU A 59 11.71 -12.02 -2.94
C LEU A 59 11.81 -13.08 -1.84
N TYR A 60 13.00 -13.67 -1.69
CA TYR A 60 13.30 -14.60 -0.63
C TYR A 60 13.99 -13.91 0.56
N PRO A 61 13.46 -14.02 1.79
CA PRO A 61 14.00 -13.35 2.97
C PRO A 61 15.10 -14.17 3.66
N SER A 62 16.27 -14.34 3.04
CA SER A 62 17.37 -15.15 3.62
C SER A 62 17.91 -14.64 4.94
N ASP A 63 17.85 -13.32 5.19
CA ASP A 63 18.29 -12.75 6.45
C ASP A 63 17.16 -11.93 7.08
N THR A 64 16.53 -12.51 8.12
CA THR A 64 15.46 -11.85 8.90
C THR A 64 15.98 -11.36 10.25
N THR A 65 17.27 -11.09 10.42
CA THR A 65 17.87 -10.73 11.71
C THR A 65 17.23 -9.48 12.35
N TYR A 66 16.68 -8.55 11.55
CA TYR A 66 15.99 -7.35 12.05
C TYR A 66 14.48 -7.55 12.30
N VAL A 67 13.94 -8.72 11.94
CA VAL A 67 12.52 -9.03 12.13
C VAL A 67 12.40 -10.28 12.98
N HIS A 68 12.14 -10.07 14.26
CA HIS A 68 11.98 -11.16 15.22
C HIS A 68 10.54 -11.66 15.26
N ASP A 69 10.37 -12.98 15.34
CA ASP A 69 9.08 -13.65 15.57
C ASP A 69 7.93 -13.24 14.63
N TYR A 70 8.24 -12.90 13.38
CA TYR A 70 7.22 -12.58 12.39
C TYR A 70 6.23 -13.74 12.23
N ALA A 71 4.95 -13.47 12.46
CA ALA A 71 3.88 -14.44 12.31
C ALA A 71 3.55 -14.62 10.82
N VAL A 72 4.19 -15.61 10.20
CA VAL A 72 3.99 -15.96 8.79
C VAL A 72 2.57 -16.50 8.59
N THR A 73 1.80 -15.84 7.73
CA THR A 73 0.44 -16.26 7.34
C THR A 73 0.35 -16.21 5.83
N ASP A 74 -0.03 -17.32 5.19
CA ASP A 74 -0.17 -17.36 3.74
C ASP A 74 -1.21 -16.36 3.24
N GLY A 75 -0.86 -15.63 2.18
CA GLY A 75 -1.71 -14.61 1.60
C GLY A 75 -1.77 -13.29 2.38
N GLN A 76 -1.00 -13.11 3.46
CA GLN A 76 -0.88 -11.83 4.16
C GLN A 76 -0.14 -10.83 3.26
N ARG A 77 -0.74 -9.64 3.04
CA ARG A 77 -0.06 -8.56 2.33
C ARG A 77 0.79 -7.72 3.26
N ALA A 78 1.91 -7.21 2.77
CA ALA A 78 2.83 -6.43 3.58
C ALA A 78 3.58 -5.38 2.76
N PHE A 79 3.93 -4.30 3.45
CA PHE A 79 5.03 -3.43 3.08
C PHE A 79 6.34 -4.05 3.54
N ILE A 80 7.31 -4.14 2.63
CA ILE A 80 8.57 -4.85 2.84
C ILE A 80 9.70 -3.86 2.63
N TYR A 81 10.49 -3.64 3.68
CA TYR A 81 11.71 -2.84 3.62
C TYR A 81 12.89 -3.78 3.70
N PHE A 82 13.77 -3.76 2.70
CA PHE A 82 14.83 -4.77 2.57
C PHE A 82 16.09 -4.21 1.92
N ARG A 83 17.19 -4.93 2.09
CA ARG A 83 18.42 -4.74 1.29
C ARG A 83 18.64 -6.00 0.48
N GLU A 84 18.96 -5.85 -0.79
CA GLU A 84 19.34 -6.98 -1.63
C GLU A 84 20.70 -7.55 -1.19
N LEU A 85 20.81 -8.87 -1.20
CA LEU A 85 22.06 -9.58 -0.92
C LEU A 85 22.82 -9.85 -2.22
N GLU A 86 24.16 -9.86 -2.15
CA GLU A 86 25.01 -10.17 -3.31
C GLU A 86 24.79 -11.60 -3.82
N GLU A 87 24.57 -12.55 -2.90
CA GLU A 87 24.29 -13.94 -3.23
C GLU A 87 22.90 -14.08 -3.85
N LYS A 88 22.85 -14.54 -5.10
CA LYS A 88 21.60 -14.81 -5.82
C LYS A 88 21.06 -16.20 -5.47
N LEU A 89 19.74 -16.32 -5.34
CA LEU A 89 19.06 -17.58 -5.13
C LEU A 89 18.31 -18.00 -6.40
N PRO A 90 18.58 -19.19 -6.97
CA PRO A 90 17.83 -19.69 -8.12
C PRO A 90 16.32 -19.74 -7.87
N GLY A 91 15.53 -19.19 -8.80
CA GLY A 91 14.07 -19.14 -8.70
C GLY A 91 13.50 -17.91 -7.98
N TYR A 92 14.37 -17.00 -7.51
CA TYR A 92 13.99 -15.73 -6.89
C TYR A 92 14.74 -14.58 -7.55
N GLU A 93 14.02 -13.53 -7.93
CA GLU A 93 14.58 -12.31 -8.50
C GLU A 93 15.36 -11.53 -7.45
N TYR A 94 14.88 -11.54 -6.20
CA TYR A 94 15.55 -10.93 -5.06
C TYR A 94 15.86 -11.96 -3.97
N ASN A 95 17.12 -11.97 -3.53
CA ASN A 95 17.52 -12.53 -2.25
C ASN A 95 17.82 -11.37 -1.31
N ALA A 96 17.26 -11.37 -0.10
CA ALA A 96 17.22 -10.15 0.71
C ALA A 96 17.47 -10.35 2.20
N GLN A 97 18.09 -9.33 2.79
CA GLN A 97 18.01 -9.05 4.20
C GLN A 97 16.80 -8.16 4.47
N ILE A 98 15.86 -8.65 5.27
CA ILE A 98 14.66 -7.92 5.65
C ILE A 98 15.01 -6.97 6.79
N LYS A 99 14.70 -5.68 6.60
CA LYS A 99 14.89 -4.62 7.59
C LYS A 99 13.62 -4.37 8.41
N HIS A 100 12.46 -4.39 7.74
CA HIS A 100 11.18 -4.18 8.40
C HIS A 100 10.05 -4.77 7.56
N ILE A 101 9.01 -5.27 8.24
CA ILE A 101 7.75 -5.72 7.63
C ILE A 101 6.61 -5.02 8.36
N GLU A 102 5.73 -4.38 7.59
CA GLU A 102 4.48 -3.85 8.11
C GLU A 102 3.31 -4.55 7.40
N ASN A 103 2.47 -5.24 8.17
CA ASN A 103 1.32 -5.95 7.62
C ASN A 103 0.26 -4.95 7.15
N ILE A 104 -0.19 -5.13 5.91
CA ILE A 104 -1.36 -4.46 5.37
C ILE A 104 -2.60 -5.22 5.85
N LEU A 105 -3.65 -4.52 6.30
CA LEU A 105 -4.89 -5.17 6.71
C LEU A 105 -5.41 -6.04 5.55
N THR A 106 -5.33 -7.36 5.71
CA THR A 106 -5.68 -8.32 4.66
C THR A 106 -6.86 -9.15 5.13
N LYS A 107 -7.96 -9.10 4.39
CA LYS A 107 -9.21 -9.76 4.77
C LYS A 107 -9.90 -10.39 3.58
N ASP A 108 -10.78 -11.34 3.84
CA ASP A 108 -11.69 -11.86 2.83
C ASP A 108 -12.90 -10.93 2.68
N ILE A 109 -13.59 -11.04 1.55
CA ILE A 109 -14.91 -10.43 1.38
C ILE A 109 -15.90 -11.14 2.29
N TYR A 110 -16.67 -10.37 3.06
CA TYR A 110 -17.67 -10.89 3.98
C TYR A 110 -19.08 -10.77 3.40
N SER A 111 -19.78 -11.89 3.23
CA SER A 111 -21.22 -11.85 2.98
C SER A 111 -21.94 -11.45 4.26
N MET A 112 -22.55 -10.27 4.25
CA MET A 112 -23.15 -9.64 5.43
C MET A 112 -24.68 -9.86 5.42
N PRO A 113 -25.20 -10.68 6.36
CA PRO A 113 -26.64 -10.78 6.58
C PRO A 113 -27.21 -9.49 7.17
N ALA A 114 -28.52 -9.25 6.98
CA ALA A 114 -29.22 -8.07 7.46
C ALA A 114 -28.99 -7.79 8.97
N GLU A 115 -28.99 -8.85 9.78
CA GLU A 115 -28.83 -8.80 11.25
C GLU A 115 -27.44 -8.33 11.70
N LYS A 116 -26.45 -8.32 10.80
CA LYS A 116 -25.06 -7.92 11.10
C LYS A 116 -24.74 -6.48 10.69
N ALA A 117 -25.65 -5.79 10.02
CA ALA A 117 -25.42 -4.44 9.51
C ALA A 117 -24.94 -3.46 10.61
N ASP A 118 -25.59 -3.46 11.78
CA ASP A 118 -25.23 -2.59 12.90
C ASP A 118 -23.83 -2.90 13.46
N SER A 119 -23.45 -4.18 13.49
CA SER A 119 -22.13 -4.57 13.99
C SER A 119 -21.01 -4.25 13.00
N ILE A 120 -21.27 -4.37 11.70
CA ILE A 120 -20.32 -4.04 10.63
C ILE A 120 -20.10 -2.53 10.52
N GLY A 121 -21.11 -1.72 10.91
CA GLY A 121 -21.04 -0.27 10.94
C GLY A 121 -21.25 0.38 9.57
N ASP A 122 -21.41 1.70 9.59
CA ASP A 122 -21.50 2.54 8.40
C ASP A 122 -20.97 3.96 8.66
N ASP A 123 -19.85 4.04 9.37
CA ASP A 123 -19.18 5.31 9.66
C ASP A 123 -18.48 5.84 8.41
N ASN A 124 -18.35 7.17 8.33
CA ASN A 124 -17.79 7.80 7.14
C ASN A 124 -16.32 7.41 6.94
N ILE A 125 -15.95 7.14 5.69
CA ILE A 125 -14.59 6.80 5.26
C ILE A 125 -14.43 7.17 3.79
N ASN A 126 -13.29 7.75 3.41
CA ASN A 126 -12.94 7.93 2.01
C ASN A 126 -12.20 6.70 1.50
N ALA A 127 -12.54 6.25 0.29
CA ALA A 127 -11.65 5.45 -0.53
C ALA A 127 -11.03 6.39 -1.57
N THR A 128 -9.75 6.67 -1.38
CA THR A 128 -9.00 7.68 -2.15
C THR A 128 -8.35 7.11 -3.39
N ASP A 129 -8.05 5.82 -3.38
CA ASP A 129 -7.56 5.09 -4.55
C ASP A 129 -7.93 3.62 -4.46
N LEU A 130 -8.11 2.98 -5.62
CA LEU A 130 -8.50 1.59 -5.76
C LEU A 130 -7.74 0.97 -6.93
N TRP A 131 -7.11 -0.18 -6.69
CA TRP A 131 -6.47 -0.95 -7.74
C TRP A 131 -6.52 -2.43 -7.44
N ILE A 132 -6.44 -3.25 -8.48
CA ILE A 132 -6.35 -4.70 -8.37
C ILE A 132 -4.91 -5.10 -8.66
N THR A 133 -4.31 -5.89 -7.76
CA THR A 133 -3.01 -6.53 -8.00
C THR A 133 -3.09 -7.99 -7.58
N GLY A 134 -2.73 -8.89 -8.49
CA GLY A 134 -2.91 -10.32 -8.29
C GLY A 134 -4.37 -10.65 -7.96
N GLU A 135 -4.57 -11.33 -6.84
CA GLU A 135 -5.89 -11.79 -6.37
C GLU A 135 -6.56 -10.82 -5.37
N TYR A 136 -6.06 -9.59 -5.27
CA TYR A 136 -6.46 -8.63 -4.24
C TYR A 136 -7.02 -7.35 -4.85
N LEU A 137 -8.12 -6.86 -4.28
CA LEU A 137 -8.48 -5.45 -4.37
C LEU A 137 -7.78 -4.68 -3.25
N ASN A 138 -7.06 -3.63 -3.61
CA ASN A 138 -6.41 -2.72 -2.68
C ASN A 138 -7.22 -1.43 -2.61
N ILE A 139 -7.50 -0.97 -1.39
CA ILE A 139 -8.23 0.28 -1.13
C ILE A 139 -7.38 1.16 -0.24
N LYS A 140 -6.87 2.27 -0.80
CA LYS A 140 -6.26 3.34 -0.01
C LYS A 140 -7.36 4.19 0.59
N TYR A 141 -7.39 4.30 1.90
CA TYR A 141 -8.51 4.94 2.60
C TYR A 141 -8.07 6.10 3.49
N GLN A 142 -9.02 6.95 3.85
CA GLN A 142 -8.86 7.98 4.88
C GLN A 142 -10.08 8.05 5.78
N PHE A 143 -9.86 8.17 7.08
CA PHE A 143 -10.91 8.44 8.06
C PHE A 143 -10.36 9.26 9.23
N TYR A 144 -11.24 9.90 9.98
CA TYR A 144 -10.86 10.60 11.20
C TYR A 144 -10.82 9.65 12.40
N HIS A 145 -9.79 9.81 13.24
CA HIS A 145 -9.60 9.05 14.48
C HIS A 145 -9.07 9.95 15.59
N SER A 146 -9.08 9.45 16.83
CA SER A 146 -8.67 10.21 18.02
C SER A 146 -7.17 10.22 18.26
N ASN A 147 -6.40 9.53 17.39
CA ASN A 147 -4.99 9.20 17.61
C ASN A 147 -4.73 8.35 18.86
N ASN A 148 -5.75 7.65 19.37
CA ASN A 148 -5.62 6.68 20.45
C ASN A 148 -5.38 5.28 19.87
N GLU A 149 -4.21 4.70 20.12
CA GLU A 149 -3.84 3.38 19.59
C GLU A 149 -4.72 2.24 20.11
N ASP A 150 -5.37 2.40 21.27
CA ASP A 150 -6.29 1.41 21.85
C ASP A 150 -7.67 1.43 21.17
N LYS A 151 -7.98 2.50 20.42
CA LYS A 151 -9.21 2.62 19.64
C LYS A 151 -8.99 2.08 18.25
N LYS A 152 -9.11 0.75 18.11
CA LYS A 152 -9.03 0.09 16.79
C LYS A 152 -10.35 0.24 16.05
N HIS A 153 -10.27 0.68 14.79
CA HIS A 153 -11.40 0.74 13.88
C HIS A 153 -11.53 -0.59 13.13
N MET A 154 -12.74 -0.94 12.68
CA MET A 154 -12.97 -2.11 11.85
C MET A 154 -13.30 -1.69 10.41
N LEU A 155 -12.63 -2.33 9.47
CA LEU A 155 -12.88 -2.19 8.04
C LEU A 155 -13.33 -3.54 7.45
N ASN A 156 -14.33 -3.51 6.59
CA ASN A 156 -14.81 -4.68 5.85
C ASN A 156 -15.14 -4.30 4.41
N LEU A 157 -14.90 -5.23 3.49
CA LEU A 157 -15.52 -5.21 2.17
C LEU A 157 -16.60 -6.28 2.18
N VAL A 158 -17.84 -5.89 1.92
CA VAL A 158 -19.00 -6.77 2.11
C VAL A 158 -19.85 -6.92 0.87
N ILE A 159 -20.47 -8.10 0.75
CA ILE A 159 -21.67 -8.29 -0.06
C ILE A 159 -22.86 -8.09 0.88
N ASN A 160 -23.67 -7.06 0.63
CA ASN A 160 -24.86 -6.80 1.45
C ASN A 160 -26.05 -7.62 0.95
N GLU A 161 -26.40 -8.68 1.67
CA GLU A 161 -27.48 -9.60 1.31
C GLU A 161 -28.88 -8.95 1.40
N ALA A 162 -28.99 -7.83 2.11
CA ALA A 162 -30.22 -7.06 2.27
C ALA A 162 -30.34 -5.88 1.28
N SER A 163 -29.38 -5.73 0.35
CA SER A 163 -29.41 -4.65 -0.64
C SER A 163 -30.70 -4.70 -1.47
N THR A 164 -31.32 -3.54 -1.69
CA THR A 164 -32.46 -3.38 -2.60
C THR A 164 -32.05 -3.35 -4.06
N GLY A 165 -30.74 -3.26 -4.35
CA GLY A 165 -30.18 -3.19 -5.69
C GLY A 165 -30.42 -1.86 -6.42
N GLU A 166 -30.94 -0.82 -5.75
CA GLU A 166 -31.29 0.45 -6.39
C GLU A 166 -30.09 1.13 -7.08
N ASN A 167 -28.90 1.00 -6.50
CA ASN A 167 -27.65 1.56 -7.01
C ASN A 167 -26.68 0.49 -7.54
N ASP A 168 -27.16 -0.74 -7.68
CA ASP A 168 -26.35 -1.83 -8.22
C ASP A 168 -26.10 -1.61 -9.71
N LYS A 169 -24.87 -1.94 -10.14
CA LYS A 169 -24.52 -1.99 -11.55
C LYS A 169 -24.59 -3.46 -12.01
N PRO A 170 -25.51 -3.83 -12.92
CA PRO A 170 -25.70 -5.22 -13.33
C PRO A 170 -24.44 -5.89 -13.91
N ASP A 171 -23.59 -5.11 -14.59
CA ASP A 171 -22.35 -5.61 -15.20
C ASP A 171 -21.17 -5.72 -14.21
N TYR A 172 -21.38 -5.40 -12.93
CA TYR A 172 -20.34 -5.40 -11.90
C TYR A 172 -20.75 -6.31 -10.74
N VAL A 173 -19.78 -6.77 -9.95
CA VAL A 173 -20.06 -7.28 -8.60
C VAL A 173 -20.21 -6.08 -7.67
N ASN A 174 -21.35 -5.96 -7.01
CA ASN A 174 -21.65 -4.85 -6.12
C ASN A 174 -21.19 -5.19 -4.70
N LEU A 175 -20.36 -4.33 -4.14
CA LEU A 175 -19.76 -4.47 -2.81
C LEU A 175 -19.90 -3.17 -2.04
N GLU A 176 -19.81 -3.25 -0.72
CA GLU A 176 -19.74 -2.07 0.14
C GLU A 176 -18.46 -2.08 0.96
N PHE A 177 -17.71 -0.98 0.92
CA PHE A 177 -16.59 -0.75 1.83
C PHE A 177 -17.12 -0.08 3.10
N ARG A 178 -17.15 -0.84 4.19
CA ARG A 178 -17.79 -0.49 5.46
C ARG A 178 -16.75 -0.22 6.53
N HIS A 179 -17.06 0.76 7.36
CA HIS A 179 -16.21 1.23 8.45
C HIS A 179 -17.04 1.29 9.73
N ASN A 180 -16.46 0.79 10.83
CA ASN A 180 -16.97 0.96 12.18
C ASN A 180 -15.88 1.61 13.02
N ALA A 181 -16.10 2.85 13.44
CA ALA A 181 -15.20 3.63 14.27
C ALA A 181 -15.33 3.28 15.75
N TYR A 182 -16.31 2.44 16.15
CA TYR A 182 -16.62 2.12 17.54
C TYR A 182 -16.76 3.36 18.43
N ASN A 183 -17.43 4.38 17.89
CA ASN A 183 -17.63 5.69 18.52
C ASN A 183 -16.32 6.40 18.88
N ASP A 184 -15.24 6.20 18.12
CA ASP A 184 -14.01 6.97 18.28
C ASP A 184 -14.20 8.44 17.86
N SER A 185 -13.47 9.33 18.52
CA SER A 185 -13.55 10.77 18.27
C SER A 185 -12.87 11.12 16.95
N GLN A 186 -13.54 11.89 16.10
CA GLN A 186 -13.04 12.29 14.79
C GLN A 186 -12.12 13.53 14.88
N LEU A 187 -10.85 13.34 15.26
CA LEU A 187 -9.93 14.46 15.54
C LEU A 187 -8.88 14.68 14.46
N THR A 188 -8.20 13.61 14.03
CA THR A 188 -7.09 13.67 13.08
C THR A 188 -7.39 12.79 11.88
N LEU A 189 -7.09 13.28 10.67
CA LEU A 189 -7.28 12.51 9.44
C LEU A 189 -6.12 11.51 9.29
N GLY A 190 -6.44 10.23 9.37
CA GLY A 190 -5.51 9.13 9.11
C GLY A 190 -5.62 8.65 7.67
N THR A 191 -4.54 8.03 7.17
CA THR A 191 -4.52 7.34 5.87
C THR A 191 -4.03 5.90 6.10
N GLY A 192 -4.58 4.95 5.36
CA GLY A 192 -4.10 3.58 5.39
C GLY A 192 -4.39 2.82 4.10
N LEU A 193 -3.98 1.55 4.07
CA LEU A 193 -4.21 0.62 2.98
C LEU A 193 -4.84 -0.65 3.55
N ALA A 194 -5.92 -1.10 2.92
CA ALA A 194 -6.50 -2.41 3.16
C ALA A 194 -6.54 -3.20 1.85
N SER A 195 -6.28 -4.49 1.95
CA SER A 195 -6.32 -5.42 0.84
C SER A 195 -7.37 -6.50 1.09
N PHE A 196 -8.23 -6.73 0.11
CA PHE A 196 -9.29 -7.72 0.19
C PHE A 196 -9.09 -8.82 -0.85
N LYS A 197 -9.08 -10.07 -0.39
CA LYS A 197 -9.00 -11.22 -1.30
C LYS A 197 -10.26 -11.32 -2.14
N LEU A 198 -10.08 -11.58 -3.44
CA LEU A 198 -11.16 -11.69 -4.43
C LEU A 198 -11.55 -13.14 -4.73
N ASP A 199 -10.86 -14.10 -4.13
CA ASP A 199 -11.09 -15.55 -4.29
C ASP A 199 -12.55 -15.95 -4.06
N ASN A 200 -13.18 -15.45 -2.99
CA ASN A 200 -14.57 -15.74 -2.65
C ASN A 200 -15.58 -15.29 -3.73
N ILE A 201 -15.20 -14.37 -4.61
CA ILE A 201 -16.06 -13.87 -5.70
C ILE A 201 -15.49 -14.14 -7.09
N ALA A 202 -14.42 -14.92 -7.21
CA ALA A 202 -13.70 -15.15 -8.46
C ALA A 202 -14.61 -15.68 -9.58
N GLU A 203 -15.53 -16.60 -9.26
CA GLU A 203 -16.49 -17.13 -10.24
C GLU A 203 -17.48 -16.06 -10.72
N GLN A 204 -17.97 -15.20 -9.81
CA GLN A 204 -18.86 -14.09 -10.19
C GLN A 204 -18.13 -13.10 -11.09
N LEU A 205 -16.85 -12.83 -10.81
CA LEU A 205 -16.04 -11.88 -11.58
C LEU A 205 -15.83 -12.30 -13.05
N LYS A 206 -15.86 -13.61 -13.37
CA LYS A 206 -15.72 -14.09 -14.76
C LYS A 206 -16.82 -13.53 -15.67
N GLU A 207 -18.04 -13.43 -15.14
CA GLU A 207 -19.23 -12.95 -15.86
C GLU A 207 -19.42 -11.43 -15.78
N LYS A 208 -18.59 -10.73 -15.00
CA LYS A 208 -18.69 -9.28 -14.79
C LYS A 208 -17.56 -8.53 -15.50
N LYS A 209 -17.73 -7.21 -15.59
CA LYS A 209 -16.72 -6.25 -16.07
C LYS A 209 -15.75 -5.86 -14.95
N GLY A 210 -16.21 -5.87 -13.70
CA GLY A 210 -15.38 -5.54 -12.55
C GLY A 210 -16.18 -5.39 -11.25
N LEU A 211 -15.73 -4.52 -10.37
CA LEU A 211 -16.33 -4.24 -9.07
C LEU A 211 -17.00 -2.86 -9.03
N ASN A 212 -18.16 -2.75 -8.40
CA ASN A 212 -18.82 -1.50 -8.04
C ASN A 212 -18.85 -1.39 -6.52
N ILE A 213 -18.15 -0.41 -5.96
CA ILE A 213 -17.88 -0.33 -4.54
C ILE A 213 -18.59 0.90 -3.98
N ARG A 214 -19.59 0.66 -3.13
CA ARG A 214 -20.29 1.68 -2.35
C ARG A 214 -19.42 2.07 -1.16
N VAL A 215 -19.32 3.36 -0.90
CA VAL A 215 -18.64 3.94 0.26
C VAL A 215 -19.46 5.11 0.78
N LYS A 216 -19.49 5.31 2.10
CA LYS A 216 -20.04 6.51 2.71
C LYS A 216 -18.89 7.49 2.98
N SER A 217 -18.67 8.43 2.06
CA SER A 217 -17.52 9.33 2.08
C SER A 217 -17.58 10.32 3.24
N LEU A 218 -16.43 10.90 3.58
CA LEU A 218 -16.33 11.89 4.66
C LEU A 218 -17.14 13.16 4.39
N TYR A 219 -17.30 13.56 3.12
CA TYR A 219 -17.79 14.89 2.75
C TYR A 219 -19.02 14.89 1.82
N ASP A 220 -19.23 13.83 1.05
CA ASP A 220 -20.21 13.79 -0.05
C ASP A 220 -21.32 12.75 0.15
N GLY A 221 -21.38 12.13 1.33
CA GLY A 221 -22.34 11.06 1.61
C GLY A 221 -22.02 9.78 0.82
N GLU A 222 -23.04 9.10 0.34
CA GLU A 222 -22.86 7.85 -0.40
C GLU A 222 -22.26 8.06 -1.79
N ARG A 223 -21.23 7.28 -2.10
CA ARG A 223 -20.50 7.30 -3.38
C ARG A 223 -20.31 5.88 -3.88
N PHE A 224 -20.24 5.74 -5.20
CA PHE A 224 -20.03 4.45 -5.87
C PHE A 224 -18.83 4.58 -6.80
N MET A 225 -17.85 3.69 -6.64
CA MET A 225 -16.62 3.69 -7.41
C MET A 225 -16.52 2.38 -8.18
N THR A 226 -16.29 2.46 -9.49
CA THR A 226 -16.13 1.27 -10.32
C THR A 226 -14.67 1.04 -10.67
N ILE A 227 -14.25 -0.21 -10.62
CA ILE A 227 -12.97 -0.66 -11.14
C ILE A 227 -13.19 -1.85 -12.07
N ASP A 228 -12.73 -1.71 -13.30
CA ASP A 228 -12.79 -2.79 -14.30
C ASP A 228 -11.67 -3.79 -14.05
N ILE A 229 -11.98 -5.07 -14.19
CA ILE A 229 -10.96 -6.12 -14.24
C ILE A 229 -10.45 -6.17 -15.66
N LYS A 230 -9.14 -5.94 -15.83
CA LYS A 230 -8.47 -6.21 -17.10
C LYS A 230 -8.53 -7.73 -17.33
N LYS A 231 -9.42 -8.16 -18.23
CA LYS A 231 -9.37 -9.54 -18.74
C LYS A 231 -8.10 -9.63 -19.57
N GLU A 232 -7.17 -10.49 -19.18
CA GLU A 232 -6.08 -10.85 -20.09
C GLU A 232 -6.75 -11.47 -21.32
N ASN A 233 -6.58 -10.82 -22.48
CA ASN A 233 -7.01 -11.40 -23.74
C ASN A 233 -6.11 -12.61 -23.99
N ASN A 234 -6.64 -13.82 -23.78
CA ASN A 234 -6.01 -15.07 -24.20
C ASN A 234 -5.63 -15.05 -25.68
#